data_AF-A0A0K8RKF2-F1
#
_entry.id   AF-A0A0K8RKF2-F1
#
_cell.length_a   1.000
_cell.length_b   1.000
_cell.length_c   1.000
_cell.angle_alpha   90.00
_cell.angle_beta   90.00
_cell.angle_gamma   90.00
#
_symmetry.space_group_name_H-M   'P 1'
#
loop_
_entity.id
_entity.type
_entity.pdbx_description
1 polymer ?
#
loop_
_entity_poly.entity_id
_entity_poly.type
_entity_poly.pdbx_seq_one_letter_code
_entity_poly.pdbx_strand_id
1 'polypeptide(L)' 'MIFSTTVECGRRHTRNTVSERIMNGTVAEPGNWPWMVALYTRNDKFRCGGLLISKQYVLTAAHCFAETAGGH' A
#
# COMPACT_ATOMS: atom_id res chain seq x y z
N MET A 1 -23.84 5.41 20.64
CA MET A 1 -22.67 6.31 20.50
C MET A 1 -21.97 6.00 19.18
N ILE A 2 -22.16 6.90 18.21
CA ILE A 2 -21.33 7.21 17.03
C ILE A 2 -20.59 6.05 16.33
N PHE A 3 -21.28 5.29 15.48
CA PHE A 3 -20.61 4.63 14.34
C PHE A 3 -20.33 5.71 13.29
N SER A 4 -19.09 6.22 13.27
CA SER A 4 -18.63 7.12 12.20
C SER A 4 -18.59 6.34 10.89
N THR A 5 -19.50 6.62 9.97
CA THR A 5 -19.61 5.97 8.65
C THR A 5 -18.68 6.60 7.60
N THR A 6 -17.82 7.55 7.99
CA THR A 6 -16.85 8.17 7.09
C THR A 6 -15.51 7.46 7.19
N VAL A 7 -15.12 6.74 6.13
CA VAL A 7 -13.76 6.20 5.98
C VAL A 7 -12.81 7.39 5.80
N GLU A 8 -12.10 7.75 6.88
CA GLU A 8 -11.08 8.79 6.88
C GLU A 8 -9.73 8.24 6.37
N CYS A 9 -8.98 9.03 5.61
CA CYS A 9 -7.66 8.65 5.14
C CYS A 9 -6.64 8.50 6.28
N GLY A 10 -5.64 7.64 6.11
CA GLY A 10 -4.50 7.51 7.03
C GLY A 10 -4.80 6.89 8.39
N ARG A 11 -6.05 6.47 8.65
CA ARG A 11 -6.43 5.79 9.89
C ARG A 11 -6.44 4.27 9.70
N ARG A 12 -5.67 3.57 10.54
CA ARG A 12 -5.73 2.11 10.63
C ARG A 12 -6.94 1.70 11.48
N HIS A 13 -7.65 0.66 11.06
CA HIS A 13 -8.77 0.09 11.82
C HIS A 13 -8.31 -0.60 13.11
N THR A 14 -7.10 -1.15 13.10
CA THR A 14 -6.45 -1.84 14.22
C THR A 14 -5.22 -1.04 14.68
N ARG A 15 -5.13 -0.78 15.98
CA ARG A 15 -3.95 -0.13 16.59
C ARG A 15 -2.99 -1.22 17.06
N ASN A 16 -2.22 -1.78 16.13
CA ASN A 16 -1.12 -2.67 16.50
C ASN A 16 0.12 -1.85 16.83
N THR A 17 0.81 -2.21 17.91
CA THR A 17 2.11 -1.65 18.28
C THR A 17 3.15 -2.09 17.24
N VAL A 18 3.52 -1.17 16.37
CA VAL A 18 4.64 -1.39 15.44
C VAL A 18 5.92 -1.05 16.18
N SER A 19 6.85 -2.00 16.29
CA SER A 19 8.18 -1.73 16.84
C SER A 19 8.86 -0.63 16.01
N GLU A 20 9.41 0.39 16.65
CA GLU A 20 10.11 1.51 15.99
C GLU A 20 11.40 1.05 15.27
N ARG A 21 11.90 -0.15 15.58
CA ARG A 21 13.07 -0.76 14.92
C ARG A 21 12.64 -2.01 14.16
N ILE A 22 12.45 -1.84 12.85
CA ILE A 22 12.06 -2.90 11.92
C ILE A 22 13.32 -3.48 11.28
N MET A 23 13.98 -4.43 11.95
CA MET A 23 14.90 -5.37 11.28
C MET A 23 14.10 -6.63 10.95
N ASN A 24 14.01 -6.99 9.68
CA ASN A 24 13.13 -8.04 9.12
C ASN A 24 11.62 -7.87 9.36
N GLY A 25 11.21 -6.96 10.24
CA GLY A 25 9.81 -6.62 10.51
C GLY A 25 8.95 -7.79 10.95
N THR A 26 7.64 -7.61 10.89
CA THR A 26 6.65 -8.63 11.16
C THR A 26 5.62 -8.63 10.05
N VAL A 27 5.06 -9.80 9.73
CA VAL A 27 3.95 -9.91 8.78
C VAL A 27 2.78 -9.06 9.29
N ALA A 28 2.24 -8.21 8.43
CA ALA A 28 1.06 -7.41 8.77
C ALA A 28 -0.20 -8.27 8.70
N GLU A 29 -1.11 -8.10 9.65
CA GLU A 29 -2.42 -8.73 9.58
C GLU A 29 -3.26 -8.10 8.45
N PRO A 30 -4.16 -8.89 7.82
CA PRO A 30 -5.06 -8.37 6.80
C PRO A 30 -5.84 -7.14 7.28
N GLY A 31 -5.86 -6.07 6.49
CA GLY A 31 -6.59 -4.85 6.80
C GLY A 31 -5.86 -3.83 7.70
N ASN A 32 -4.70 -4.16 8.27
CA ASN A 32 -3.94 -3.21 9.11
C ASN A 32 -3.43 -2.00 8.35
N TRP A 33 -3.20 -2.13 7.05
CA TRP A 33 -2.73 -1.08 6.15
C TRP A 33 -3.66 -0.98 4.95
N PRO A 34 -4.87 -0.43 5.13
CA PRO A 34 -5.94 -0.53 4.12
C PRO A 34 -5.64 0.21 2.82
N TRP A 35 -4.65 1.11 2.82
CA TRP A 35 -4.17 1.82 1.64
C TRP A 35 -3.07 1.11 0.87
N MET A 36 -2.52 -0.01 1.37
CA MET A 36 -1.48 -0.75 0.65
C MET A 36 -2.06 -1.47 -0.56
N VAL A 37 -1.45 -1.27 -1.72
CA VAL A 37 -1.85 -1.88 -2.99
C VAL A 37 -0.68 -2.63 -3.61
N ALA A 38 -0.99 -3.76 -4.25
CA ALA A 38 -0.04 -4.49 -5.10
C ALA A 38 -0.44 -4.28 -6.57
N LEU A 39 0.55 -3.90 -7.38
CA LEU A 39 0.42 -3.75 -8.83
C LEU A 39 0.91 -5.03 -9.50
N TYR A 40 0.04 -5.63 -10.31
CA TYR A 40 0.33 -6.84 -11.06
C TYR A 40 0.41 -6.52 -12.55
N THR A 41 1.27 -7.26 -13.27
CA THR A 41 1.29 -7.25 -14.73
C THR A 41 0.08 -7.97 -15.30
N ARG A 42 -0.16 -7.86 -16.60
CA ARG A 42 -1.25 -8.60 -17.28
C ARG A 42 -1.17 -10.13 -17.12
N ASN A 43 -0.01 -10.65 -16.77
CA ASN A 43 0.23 -12.08 -16.55
C ASN A 43 0.23 -12.45 -15.05
N ASP A 44 -0.46 -11.65 -14.21
CA ASP A 44 -0.58 -11.83 -12.76
C ASP A 44 0.75 -11.90 -11.99
N LYS A 45 1.83 -11.36 -12.56
CA LYS A 45 3.11 -11.25 -11.87
C LYS A 45 3.17 -9.96 -11.06
N PHE A 46 3.52 -10.05 -9.78
CA PHE A 46 3.79 -8.88 -8.94
C PHE A 46 4.87 -8.00 -9.57
N ARG A 47 4.60 -6.70 -9.64
CA ARG A 47 5.50 -5.71 -10.23
C ARG A 47 6.02 -4.72 -9.20
N CYS A 48 5.12 -4.09 -8.45
CA CYS A 48 5.40 -3.00 -7.53
C CYS A 48 4.32 -2.89 -6.44
N GLY A 49 4.61 -2.12 -5.39
CA GLY A 49 3.60 -1.63 -4.45
C GLY A 49 3.02 -0.26 -4.85
N GLY A 50 2.01 0.18 -4.12
CA GLY A 50 1.41 1.50 -4.25
C GLY A 50 0.56 1.87 -3.04
N LEU A 51 0.06 3.12 -3.05
CA LEU A 51 -0.76 3.70 -1.98
C LEU A 51 -2.09 4.20 -2.55
N LEU A 52 -3.22 3.71 -2.04
CA LEU A 52 -4.54 4.25 -2.35
C LEU A 52 -4.69 5.63 -1.67
N ILE A 53 -4.67 6.70 -2.45
CA ILE A 53 -4.75 8.09 -1.94
C ILE A 53 -6.16 8.69 -2.06
N SER A 54 -7.02 8.05 -2.86
CA SER A 54 -8.45 8.40 -2.98
C SER A 54 -9.23 7.20 -3.48
N LYS A 55 -10.55 7.32 -3.65
CA LYS A 55 -11.42 6.26 -4.15
C LYS A 55 -11.02 5.69 -5.53
N GLN A 56 -10.25 6.42 -6.34
CA GLN A 56 -9.92 6.05 -7.72
C GLN A 56 -8.44 6.24 -8.09
N TYR A 57 -7.61 6.71 -7.15
CA TYR A 57 -6.21 7.03 -7.46
C TYR A 57 -5.25 6.26 -6.56
N VAL A 58 -4.28 5.60 -7.19
CA VAL A 58 -3.15 4.93 -6.55
C VAL A 58 -1.88 5.68 -6.90
N LEU A 59 -1.12 6.07 -5.88
CA LEU A 59 0.22 6.65 -6.01
C LEU A 59 1.27 5.53 -6.00
N THR A 60 2.26 5.60 -6.90
CA THR A 60 3.39 4.68 -6.96
C THR A 60 4.61 5.36 -7.61
N ALA A 61 5.73 4.67 -7.69
CA ALA A 61 6.93 5.18 -8.33
C ALA A 61 6.85 5.10 -9.86
N ALA A 62 7.31 6.14 -10.56
CA ALA A 62 7.28 6.21 -12.02
C ALA A 62 8.01 5.03 -12.70
N HIS A 63 9.14 4.58 -12.12
CA HIS A 63 9.93 3.46 -12.66
C HIS A 63 9.19 2.10 -12.65
N CYS A 64 8.06 1.98 -11.94
CA CYS A 64 7.23 0.79 -12.01
C CYS A 64 6.62 0.59 -13.41
N PHE A 65 6.47 1.68 -14.17
CA PHE A 65 5.93 1.70 -15.54
C PHE A 65 6.94 2.05 -16.62
N ALA A 66 8.17 2.41 -16.24
CA ALA A 66 9.25 2.49 -17.21
C ALA A 66 9.56 1.05 -17.69
N GLU A 67 9.14 0.73 -18.92
CA GLU A 67 9.83 -0.31 -19.68
C GLU A 67 11.28 0.14 -19.82
N THR A 68 12.21 -0.79 -19.71
CA THR A 68 13.66 -0.57 -19.80
C THR A 68 14.03 0.33 -20.97
N ALA A 69 14.07 1.65 -20.73
CA ALA A 69 14.58 2.64 -21.64
C ALA A 69 15.80 3.27 -20.96
N GLY A 70 16.96 2.64 -21.18
CA GLY A 70 18.25 3.33 -21.19
C GLY A 70 18.79 3.82 -19.85
N GLY A 71 19.06 2.90 -18.93
CA GLY A 71 19.99 3.11 -17.81
C GLY A 71 21.32 2.39 -18.01
N HIS A 72 21.81 2.32 -19.26
CA HIS A 72 23.18 2.31 -19.78
C HIS A 72 23.06 2.42 -21.31
#